data_AF-A0A2V8G5S1-F1
#
_entry.id   AF-A0A2V8G5S1-F1
#
_cell.length_a   1.000
_cell.length_b   1.000
_cell.length_c   1.000
_cell.angle_alpha   90.00
_cell.angle_beta   90.00
_cell.angle_gamma   90.00
#
_symmetry.space_group_name_H-M   'P 1'
#
loop_
_entity.id
_entity.type
_entity.pdbx_description
1 polymer ?
#
loop_
_entity_poly.entity_id
_entity_poly.type
_entity_poly.pdbx_seq_one_letter_code
_entity_poly.pdbx_strand_id
1 'polypeptide(L)'
;MTTVMEGPDGSSPVPLAPFLEKLNGLPTSLNIGSFIGQGSIRTEVIGEADRKATPDEIQRMVRLAEQGMRDGAFGLSTGLFYVPGTFTPTSEVIELARAVARFGGMHESHQRDDAARVLDSVDETIEIGEKGGLPTQISHHKVIGRANWGRSVETLRLVDEARARGVDVTIDQYPYPASSTSIAAALLPASALEGGRQQTLARLKDPAARAKIKAASVALIRDERGGGDPRNVQLASCGFDASLAGKTLADVTRQRGLEPTLENAAETTMWIVEQGGCQGIFHAMSDEDLERIIRHPATMIASDGEVPIYGRANPHPRSYGTFARVL
;
A
#
# COMPACT_ATOMS: atom_id res chain seq x y z
N MET A 1 1.99 -1.79 22.23
CA MET A 1 2.61 -2.52 21.11
C MET A 1 3.92 -3.10 21.60
N THR A 2 4.16 -4.40 21.40
CA THR A 2 5.38 -5.10 21.85
C THR A 2 6.17 -5.72 20.69
N THR A 3 5.58 -5.78 19.51
CA THR A 3 6.17 -6.34 18.28
C THR A 3 5.83 -5.43 17.10
N VAL A 4 6.78 -5.23 16.20
CA VAL A 4 6.62 -4.54 14.92
C VAL A 4 7.08 -5.46 13.79
N MET A 5 6.30 -5.51 12.72
CA MET A 5 6.69 -6.14 11.46
C MET A 5 7.02 -5.04 10.47
N GLU A 6 8.29 -4.98 10.06
CA GLU A 6 8.79 -4.11 9.01
C GLU A 6 8.76 -4.81 7.65
N GLY A 7 9.01 -4.02 6.62
CA GLY A 7 8.96 -4.52 5.25
C GLY A 7 7.57 -4.83 4.68
N PRO A 8 6.41 -4.33 5.19
CA PRO A 8 5.13 -4.62 4.55
C PRO A 8 4.99 -3.92 3.20
N ASP A 9 3.89 -4.19 2.51
CA ASP A 9 3.51 -3.49 1.28
C ASP A 9 4.59 -3.55 0.17
N GLY A 10 5.40 -4.61 0.15
CA GLY A 10 6.39 -4.86 -0.90
C GLY A 10 7.64 -3.98 -0.85
N SER A 11 7.86 -3.21 0.20
CA SER A 11 9.06 -2.37 0.35
C SER A 11 9.92 -2.80 1.53
N SER A 12 11.17 -3.18 1.27
CA SER A 12 12.17 -3.45 2.30
C SER A 12 13.58 -3.02 1.83
N PRO A 13 14.56 -2.93 2.73
CA PRO A 13 15.97 -2.97 2.33
C PRO A 13 16.29 -4.26 1.57
N VAL A 14 17.16 -4.16 0.56
CA VAL A 14 17.70 -5.28 -0.22
C VAL A 14 19.20 -4.98 -0.45
N PRO A 15 20.14 -5.81 0.04
CA PRO A 15 19.95 -7.00 0.88
C PRO A 15 19.42 -6.67 2.29
N LEU A 16 18.83 -7.66 2.97
CA LEU A 16 18.15 -7.46 4.25
C LEU A 16 19.10 -7.59 5.45
N ALA A 17 20.13 -8.45 5.36
CA ALA A 17 21.06 -8.71 6.46
C ALA A 17 21.67 -7.44 7.10
N PRO A 18 22.21 -6.45 6.35
CA PRO A 18 22.78 -5.25 6.97
C PRO A 18 21.78 -4.44 7.80
N PHE A 19 20.51 -4.44 7.39
CA PHE A 19 19.44 -3.78 8.14
C PHE A 19 19.14 -4.52 9.45
N LEU A 20 19.02 -5.84 9.41
CA LEU A 20 18.77 -6.66 10.60
C LEU A 20 19.97 -6.63 11.57
N GLU A 21 21.20 -6.65 11.07
CA GLU A 21 22.41 -6.50 11.89
C GLU A 21 22.44 -5.14 12.60
N LYS A 22 22.07 -4.06 11.90
CA LYS A 22 21.95 -2.73 12.50
C LYS A 22 20.91 -2.74 13.61
N LEU A 23 19.75 -3.37 13.41
CA LEU A 23 18.71 -3.48 14.44
C LEU A 23 19.18 -4.27 15.67
N ASN A 24 19.90 -5.38 15.46
CA ASN A 24 20.46 -6.19 16.54
C ASN A 24 21.48 -5.42 17.40
N GLY A 25 22.15 -4.42 16.83
CA GLY A 25 23.08 -3.55 17.55
C GLY A 25 22.41 -2.43 18.36
N LEU A 26 21.10 -2.22 18.24
CA LEU A 26 20.38 -1.15 18.92
C LEU A 26 19.74 -1.66 20.22
N PRO A 27 19.65 -0.82 21.27
CA PRO A 27 18.84 -1.12 22.44
C PRO A 27 17.35 -0.98 22.07
N THR A 28 16.72 -2.08 21.66
CA THR A 28 15.29 -2.11 21.31
C THR A 28 14.44 -2.54 22.50
N SER A 29 13.25 -1.93 22.63
CA SER A 29 12.24 -2.32 23.63
C SER A 29 11.11 -3.17 23.04
N LEU A 30 11.18 -3.46 21.74
CA LEU A 30 10.17 -4.17 20.95
C LEU A 30 10.84 -5.33 20.22
N ASN A 31 10.07 -6.39 19.96
CA ASN A 31 10.47 -7.38 18.96
C ASN A 31 10.29 -6.76 17.57
N ILE A 32 11.24 -6.99 16.67
CA ILE A 32 11.18 -6.48 15.30
C ILE A 32 11.41 -7.65 14.34
N GLY A 33 10.43 -7.91 13.49
CA GLY A 33 10.54 -8.81 12.35
C GLY A 33 10.52 -8.02 11.04
N SER A 34 10.90 -8.65 9.93
CA SER A 34 10.78 -8.03 8.61
C SER A 34 10.33 -9.02 7.55
N PHE A 35 9.62 -8.55 6.54
CA PHE A 35 9.47 -9.22 5.26
C PHE A 35 10.55 -8.78 4.28
N ILE A 36 10.81 -9.59 3.24
CA ILE A 36 11.51 -9.14 2.04
C ILE A 36 10.48 -8.61 1.04
N GLY A 37 10.65 -7.38 0.58
CA GLY A 37 9.66 -6.69 -0.25
C GLY A 37 9.80 -6.99 -1.73
N GLN A 38 8.72 -7.49 -2.35
CA GLN A 38 8.69 -7.80 -3.79
C GLN A 38 8.95 -6.57 -4.66
N GLY A 39 8.40 -5.40 -4.30
CA GLY A 39 8.62 -4.15 -5.01
C GLY A 39 10.10 -3.73 -4.97
N SER A 40 10.75 -3.84 -3.81
CA SER A 40 12.19 -3.58 -3.69
C SER A 40 13.05 -4.56 -4.50
N ILE A 41 12.72 -5.86 -4.45
CA ILE A 41 13.38 -6.89 -5.27
C ILE A 41 13.27 -6.53 -6.76
N ARG A 42 12.07 -6.14 -7.20
CA ARG A 42 11.84 -5.79 -8.60
C ARG A 42 12.59 -4.52 -9.00
N THR A 43 12.62 -3.50 -8.14
CA THR A 43 13.41 -2.28 -8.38
C THR A 43 14.90 -2.60 -8.55
N GLU A 44 15.46 -3.50 -7.75
CA GLU A 44 16.88 -3.89 -7.85
C GLU A 44 17.21 -4.56 -9.21
N VAL A 45 16.27 -5.31 -9.79
CA VAL A 45 16.54 -6.10 -11.01
C VAL A 45 16.11 -5.38 -12.29
N ILE A 46 14.98 -4.68 -12.26
CA ILE A 46 14.29 -4.11 -13.44
C ILE A 46 14.06 -2.59 -13.29
N GLY A 47 14.23 -2.04 -12.09
CA GLY A 47 13.83 -0.69 -11.77
C GLY A 47 12.31 -0.51 -11.77
N GLU A 48 11.88 0.71 -11.99
CA GLU A 48 10.46 1.11 -11.94
C GLU A 48 9.74 1.02 -13.29
N ALA A 49 10.27 0.20 -14.21
CA ALA A 49 9.74 0.07 -15.56
C ALA A 49 8.42 -0.72 -15.61
N ASP A 50 7.47 -0.27 -16.43
CA ASP A 50 6.22 -0.99 -16.73
C ASP A 50 6.48 -2.02 -17.85
N ARG A 51 7.03 -3.17 -17.46
CA ARG A 51 7.26 -4.31 -18.36
C ARG A 51 7.29 -5.62 -17.60
N LYS A 52 7.12 -6.71 -18.33
CA LYS A 52 7.35 -8.05 -17.81
C LYS A 52 8.85 -8.28 -17.60
N ALA A 53 9.19 -9.00 -16.53
CA ALA A 53 10.52 -9.54 -16.33
C ALA A 53 10.84 -10.60 -17.40
N THR A 54 12.10 -10.64 -17.85
CA THR A 54 12.61 -11.77 -18.63
C THR A 54 12.80 -12.99 -17.72
N PRO A 55 12.91 -14.21 -18.27
CA PRO A 55 13.19 -15.41 -17.47
C PRO A 55 14.43 -15.26 -16.57
N ASP A 56 15.52 -14.67 -17.08
CA ASP A 56 16.75 -14.45 -16.30
C ASP A 56 16.58 -13.41 -15.19
N GLU A 57 15.75 -12.38 -15.42
CA GLU A 57 15.37 -11.40 -14.40
C GLU A 57 14.53 -12.04 -13.30
N ILE A 58 13.56 -12.89 -13.65
CA ILE A 58 12.77 -13.65 -12.67
C ILE A 58 13.71 -14.49 -11.79
N GLN A 59 14.68 -15.19 -12.40
CA GLN A 59 15.64 -15.98 -11.63
C GLN A 59 16.54 -15.13 -10.72
N ARG A 60 16.88 -13.90 -11.12
CA ARG A 60 17.57 -12.94 -10.24
C ARG A 60 16.70 -12.52 -9.06
N MET A 61 15.43 -12.18 -9.30
CA MET A 61 14.48 -11.81 -8.26
C MET A 61 14.22 -12.96 -7.28
N VAL A 62 14.08 -14.20 -7.79
CA VAL A 62 13.98 -15.42 -6.97
C VAL A 62 15.17 -15.54 -6.03
N ARG A 63 16.41 -15.37 -6.53
CA ARG A 63 17.61 -15.42 -5.67
C ARG A 63 17.62 -14.35 -4.58
N LEU A 64 17.14 -13.13 -4.88
CA LEU A 64 17.03 -12.07 -3.89
C LEU A 64 15.97 -12.40 -2.81
N ALA A 65 14.83 -12.96 -3.20
CA ALA A 65 13.81 -13.42 -2.26
C ALA A 65 14.36 -14.54 -1.35
N GLU A 66 15.05 -15.53 -1.93
CA GLU A 66 15.70 -16.61 -1.18
C GLU A 66 16.79 -16.09 -0.23
N GLN A 67 17.54 -15.06 -0.65
CA GLN A 67 18.52 -14.42 0.20
C GLN A 67 17.85 -13.69 1.36
N GLY A 68 16.75 -12.95 1.11
CA GLY A 68 15.96 -12.33 2.17
C GLY A 68 15.50 -13.32 3.24
N MET A 69 15.07 -14.53 2.83
CA MET A 69 14.73 -15.59 3.79
C MET A 69 15.93 -16.10 4.59
N ARG A 70 17.11 -16.23 3.97
CA ARG A 70 18.36 -16.59 4.69
C ARG A 70 18.81 -15.51 5.66
N ASP A 71 18.57 -14.24 5.31
CA ASP A 71 18.89 -13.10 6.15
C ASP A 71 17.98 -13.04 7.39
N GLY A 72 16.83 -13.72 7.37
CA GLY A 72 15.89 -13.83 8.49
C GLY A 72 14.51 -13.22 8.25
N ALA A 73 14.11 -13.00 6.99
CA ALA A 73 12.76 -12.55 6.68
C ALA A 73 11.70 -13.58 7.09
N PHE A 74 10.54 -13.10 7.54
CA PHE A 74 9.37 -13.94 7.84
C PHE A 74 8.65 -14.43 6.59
N GLY A 75 8.92 -13.82 5.44
CA GLY A 75 8.24 -14.12 4.20
C GLY A 75 8.44 -13.05 3.13
N LEU A 76 7.59 -13.11 2.11
CA LEU A 76 7.48 -12.14 1.03
C LEU A 76 6.32 -11.18 1.31
N SER A 77 6.56 -9.88 1.25
CA SER A 77 5.48 -8.89 1.16
C SER A 77 5.32 -8.39 -0.27
N THR A 78 4.10 -8.05 -0.66
CA THR A 78 3.82 -7.41 -1.96
C THR A 78 3.05 -6.11 -1.78
N GLY A 79 3.35 -5.16 -2.66
CA GLY A 79 2.70 -3.86 -2.75
C GLY A 79 2.15 -3.67 -4.15
N LEU A 80 1.14 -4.47 -4.51
CA LEU A 80 0.65 -4.52 -5.89
C LEU A 80 -0.14 -3.26 -6.27
N PHE A 81 -0.50 -2.43 -5.30
CA PHE A 81 -1.00 -1.08 -5.52
C PHE A 81 0.09 -0.07 -5.93
N TYR A 82 1.34 -0.29 -5.50
CA TYR A 82 2.44 0.68 -5.64
C TYR A 82 3.32 0.40 -6.86
N VAL A 83 3.96 1.43 -7.40
CA VAL A 83 5.06 1.25 -8.37
C VAL A 83 6.32 0.77 -7.61
N PRO A 84 7.00 -0.29 -8.08
CA PRO A 84 6.75 -1.04 -9.31
C PRO A 84 5.84 -2.27 -9.20
N GLY A 85 5.41 -2.68 -8.00
CA GLY A 85 4.62 -3.90 -7.78
C GLY A 85 3.35 -3.99 -8.64
N THR A 86 2.70 -2.86 -8.92
CA THR A 86 1.52 -2.77 -9.80
C THR A 86 1.75 -3.24 -11.23
N PHE A 87 2.99 -3.27 -11.72
CA PHE A 87 3.33 -3.76 -13.06
C PHE A 87 3.62 -5.25 -13.09
N THR A 88 3.68 -5.90 -11.93
CA THR A 88 4.05 -7.31 -11.80
C THR A 88 2.85 -8.22 -12.12
N PRO A 89 2.98 -9.15 -13.09
CA PRO A 89 1.97 -10.19 -13.32
C PRO A 89 1.88 -11.15 -12.13
N THR A 90 0.69 -11.66 -11.83
CA THR A 90 0.45 -12.65 -10.75
C THR A 90 1.41 -13.84 -10.83
N SER A 91 1.70 -14.33 -12.04
CA SER A 91 2.62 -15.45 -12.26
C SER A 91 4.04 -15.17 -11.78
N GLU A 92 4.53 -13.92 -11.88
CA GLU A 92 5.85 -13.53 -11.39
C GLU A 92 5.88 -13.53 -9.86
N VAL A 93 4.81 -13.06 -9.22
CA VAL A 93 4.68 -13.12 -7.75
C VAL A 93 4.65 -14.57 -7.26
N ILE A 94 3.92 -15.46 -7.95
CA ILE A 94 3.86 -16.90 -7.62
C ILE A 94 5.25 -17.54 -7.64
N GLU A 95 6.12 -17.18 -8.59
CA GLU A 95 7.50 -17.71 -8.63
C GLU A 95 8.32 -17.29 -7.41
N LEU A 96 8.18 -16.03 -6.96
CA LEU A 96 8.83 -15.54 -5.73
C LEU A 96 8.24 -16.19 -4.48
N ALA A 97 6.91 -16.35 -4.46
CA ALA A 97 6.19 -16.98 -3.36
C ALA A 97 6.64 -18.45 -3.18
N ARG A 98 6.76 -19.22 -4.26
CA ARG A 98 7.32 -20.59 -4.25
C ARG A 98 8.73 -20.63 -3.70
N ALA A 99 9.56 -19.65 -4.05
CA ALA A 99 10.94 -19.57 -3.57
C ALA A 99 10.99 -19.37 -2.05
N VAL A 100 10.16 -18.46 -1.53
CA VAL A 100 10.03 -18.19 -0.09
C VAL A 100 9.39 -19.35 0.68
N ALA A 101 8.40 -20.04 0.09
CA ALA A 101 7.72 -21.19 0.69
C ALA A 101 8.69 -22.30 1.10
N ARG A 102 9.77 -22.52 0.34
CA ARG A 102 10.82 -23.52 0.64
C ARG A 102 11.56 -23.24 1.96
N PHE A 103 11.46 -22.04 2.50
CA PHE A 103 12.05 -21.62 3.78
C PHE A 103 11.02 -21.56 4.91
N GLY A 104 9.77 -21.97 4.66
CA GLY A 104 8.68 -21.88 5.63
C GLY A 104 8.16 -20.46 5.87
N GLY A 105 8.40 -19.54 4.93
CA GLY A 105 7.87 -18.18 5.01
C GLY A 105 6.41 -18.08 4.60
N MET A 106 5.82 -16.90 4.80
CA MET A 106 4.45 -16.55 4.37
C MET A 106 4.44 -15.48 3.26
N HIS A 107 3.28 -15.22 2.68
CA HIS A 107 3.04 -14.12 1.75
C HIS A 107 2.05 -13.12 2.34
N GLU A 108 2.41 -11.85 2.47
CA GLU A 108 1.42 -10.80 2.72
C GLU A 108 1.30 -9.83 1.54
N SER A 109 0.15 -9.19 1.41
CA SER A 109 -0.14 -8.31 0.28
C SER A 109 -0.96 -7.09 0.65
N HIS A 110 -0.40 -5.91 0.38
CA HIS A 110 -1.22 -4.81 -0.08
C HIS A 110 -1.64 -5.13 -1.52
N GLN A 111 -2.92 -5.44 -1.65
CA GLN A 111 -3.50 -5.95 -2.88
C GLN A 111 -3.44 -4.91 -4.01
N ARG A 112 -3.74 -5.33 -5.23
CA ARG A 112 -3.60 -4.45 -6.40
C ARG A 112 -4.60 -3.30 -6.40
N ASP A 113 -5.81 -3.55 -5.93
CA ASP A 113 -6.91 -2.59 -5.92
C ASP A 113 -7.82 -2.84 -4.71
N ASP A 114 -8.00 -1.82 -3.88
CA ASP A 114 -8.91 -1.83 -2.72
C ASP A 114 -10.33 -1.30 -3.06
N ALA A 115 -10.58 -0.96 -4.32
CA ALA A 115 -11.74 -0.20 -4.77
C ALA A 115 -12.58 -0.99 -5.79
N ALA A 116 -12.63 -0.54 -7.04
CA ALA A 116 -13.52 -1.11 -8.06
C ALA A 116 -13.21 -2.58 -8.36
N ARG A 117 -11.96 -3.00 -8.20
CA ARG A 117 -11.46 -4.35 -8.49
C ARG A 117 -11.05 -5.13 -7.23
N VAL A 118 -11.64 -4.79 -6.09
CA VAL A 118 -11.29 -5.44 -4.80
C VAL A 118 -11.54 -6.94 -4.78
N LEU A 119 -12.58 -7.46 -5.44
CA LEU A 119 -12.79 -8.91 -5.55
C LEU A 119 -11.69 -9.61 -6.33
N ASP A 120 -11.33 -9.06 -7.50
CA ASP A 120 -10.24 -9.60 -8.32
C ASP A 120 -8.91 -9.60 -7.53
N SER A 121 -8.68 -8.56 -6.73
CA SER A 121 -7.47 -8.43 -5.91
C SER A 121 -7.43 -9.43 -4.76
N VAL A 122 -8.57 -9.71 -4.12
CA VAL A 122 -8.70 -10.77 -3.11
C VAL A 122 -8.47 -12.14 -3.71
N ASP A 123 -9.07 -12.43 -4.86
CA ASP A 123 -8.82 -13.68 -5.59
C ASP A 123 -7.34 -13.81 -6.01
N GLU A 124 -6.71 -12.71 -6.47
CA GLU A 124 -5.29 -12.69 -6.81
C GLU A 124 -4.41 -13.01 -5.59
N THR A 125 -4.64 -12.41 -4.43
CA THR A 125 -3.86 -12.69 -3.21
C THR A 125 -4.02 -14.16 -2.78
N ILE A 126 -5.25 -14.69 -2.81
CA ILE A 126 -5.54 -16.09 -2.48
C ILE A 126 -4.83 -17.03 -3.47
N GLU A 127 -4.89 -16.74 -4.77
CA GLU A 127 -4.22 -17.52 -5.82
C GLU A 127 -2.70 -17.55 -5.61
N ILE A 128 -2.09 -16.44 -5.22
CA ILE A 128 -0.64 -16.37 -4.94
C ILE A 128 -0.28 -17.29 -3.77
N GLY A 129 -1.03 -17.26 -2.67
CA GLY A 129 -0.81 -18.16 -1.53
C GLY A 129 -0.99 -19.63 -1.90
N GLU A 130 -2.10 -19.94 -2.57
CA GLU A 130 -2.47 -21.31 -2.98
C GLU A 130 -1.46 -21.91 -3.97
N LYS A 131 -1.11 -21.20 -5.05
CA LYS A 131 -0.16 -21.68 -6.06
C LYS A 131 1.30 -21.53 -5.64
N GLY A 132 1.57 -20.64 -4.68
CA GLY A 132 2.85 -20.46 -4.01
C GLY A 132 3.17 -21.56 -3.00
N GLY A 133 2.14 -22.21 -2.45
CA GLY A 133 2.28 -23.28 -1.46
C GLY A 133 2.69 -22.77 -0.08
N LEU A 134 2.20 -21.59 0.32
CA LEU A 134 2.52 -20.93 1.59
C LEU A 134 1.31 -20.18 2.16
N PRO A 135 1.26 -19.95 3.49
CA PRO A 135 0.22 -19.12 4.10
C PRO A 135 0.20 -17.73 3.50
N THR A 136 -0.98 -17.13 3.38
CA THR A 136 -1.12 -15.78 2.87
C THR A 136 -1.99 -14.86 3.74
N GLN A 137 -1.66 -13.56 3.73
CA GLN A 137 -2.39 -12.54 4.45
C GLN A 137 -2.76 -11.39 3.52
N ILE A 138 -4.03 -11.00 3.55
CA ILE A 138 -4.50 -9.75 2.93
C ILE A 138 -4.28 -8.63 3.94
N SER A 139 -3.29 -7.79 3.67
CA SER A 139 -2.90 -6.71 4.58
C SER A 139 -3.97 -5.62 4.59
N HIS A 140 -4.25 -5.08 5.78
CA HIS A 140 -5.17 -3.96 6.03
C HIS A 140 -6.47 -4.01 5.21
N HIS A 141 -7.10 -5.19 5.13
CA HIS A 141 -8.21 -5.51 4.23
C HIS A 141 -9.35 -4.50 4.31
N LYS A 142 -9.71 -3.88 3.19
CA LYS A 142 -10.65 -2.76 3.17
C LYS A 142 -11.42 -2.68 1.85
N VAL A 143 -12.43 -1.81 1.85
CA VAL A 143 -13.18 -1.45 0.64
C VAL A 143 -13.23 0.07 0.53
N ILE A 144 -12.78 0.60 -0.60
CA ILE A 144 -12.62 2.03 -0.85
C ILE A 144 -13.59 2.54 -1.91
N GLY A 145 -14.09 3.75 -1.68
CA GLY A 145 -14.97 4.45 -2.60
C GLY A 145 -16.43 4.07 -2.35
N ARG A 146 -17.30 5.09 -2.30
CA ARG A 146 -18.70 4.94 -1.88
C ARG A 146 -19.48 3.93 -2.74
N ALA A 147 -19.13 3.83 -4.02
CA ALA A 147 -19.76 2.89 -4.95
C ALA A 147 -19.45 1.42 -4.63
N ASN A 148 -18.38 1.15 -3.86
CA ASN A 148 -17.96 -0.20 -3.50
C ASN A 148 -18.39 -0.62 -2.09
N TRP A 149 -18.85 0.31 -1.25
CA TRP A 149 -19.20 -0.01 0.14
C TRP A 149 -20.23 -1.15 0.22
N GLY A 150 -20.05 -2.04 1.19
CA GLY A 150 -20.82 -3.27 1.35
C GLY A 150 -20.20 -4.49 0.67
N ARG A 151 -19.29 -4.29 -0.30
CA ARG A 151 -18.58 -5.41 -0.97
C ARG A 151 -17.67 -6.21 -0.04
N SER A 152 -17.45 -5.74 1.19
CA SER A 152 -16.75 -6.55 2.19
C SER A 152 -17.50 -7.84 2.53
N VAL A 153 -18.82 -7.91 2.33
CA VAL A 153 -19.58 -9.17 2.40
C VAL A 153 -19.04 -10.21 1.42
N GLU A 154 -18.79 -9.79 0.18
CA GLU A 154 -18.34 -10.67 -0.89
C GLU A 154 -16.86 -11.03 -0.73
N THR A 155 -16.01 -10.07 -0.34
CA THR A 155 -14.58 -10.34 -0.13
C THR A 155 -14.34 -11.30 1.04
N LEU A 156 -15.08 -11.16 2.14
CA LEU A 156 -14.99 -12.08 3.27
C LEU A 156 -15.50 -13.48 2.91
N ARG A 157 -16.56 -13.58 2.09
CA ARG A 157 -17.01 -14.87 1.54
C ARG A 157 -15.89 -15.57 0.74
N LEU A 158 -15.11 -14.82 -0.06
CA LEU A 158 -13.97 -15.40 -0.80
C LEU A 158 -12.89 -15.95 0.15
N VAL A 159 -12.61 -15.24 1.24
CA VAL A 159 -11.69 -15.70 2.30
C VAL A 159 -12.22 -16.99 2.95
N ASP A 160 -13.48 -17.04 3.33
CA ASP A 160 -14.10 -18.24 3.92
C ASP A 160 -14.08 -19.43 2.96
N GLU A 161 -14.39 -19.22 1.68
CA GLU A 161 -14.36 -20.26 0.65
C GLU A 161 -12.94 -20.77 0.39
N ALA A 162 -11.93 -19.91 0.49
CA ALA A 162 -10.53 -20.29 0.37
C ALA A 162 -10.07 -21.13 1.55
N ARG A 163 -10.44 -20.73 2.77
CA ARG A 163 -10.16 -21.50 3.98
C ARG A 163 -10.87 -22.85 3.98
N ALA A 164 -12.12 -22.90 3.52
CA ALA A 164 -12.90 -24.14 3.43
C ALA A 164 -12.28 -25.18 2.47
N ARG A 165 -11.57 -24.74 1.42
CA ARG A 165 -10.83 -25.63 0.51
C ARG A 165 -9.37 -25.87 0.91
N GLY A 166 -8.92 -25.36 2.05
CA GLY A 166 -7.61 -25.65 2.64
C GLY A 166 -6.53 -24.61 2.38
N VAL A 167 -6.85 -23.44 1.81
CA VAL A 167 -5.90 -22.34 1.70
C VAL A 167 -5.76 -21.66 3.06
N ASP A 168 -4.53 -21.56 3.57
CA ASP A 168 -4.23 -20.81 4.79
C ASP A 168 -4.18 -19.30 4.50
N VAL A 169 -5.36 -18.69 4.38
CA VAL A 169 -5.50 -17.24 4.19
C VAL A 169 -6.05 -16.56 5.43
N THR A 170 -5.44 -15.44 5.80
CA THR A 170 -5.85 -14.55 6.88
C THR A 170 -5.96 -13.11 6.37
N ILE A 171 -6.52 -12.22 7.19
CA ILE A 171 -6.59 -10.79 6.90
C ILE A 171 -6.18 -10.00 8.14
N ASP A 172 -5.78 -8.74 7.98
CA ASP A 172 -5.61 -7.83 9.11
C ASP A 172 -6.32 -6.49 8.90
N GLN A 173 -6.59 -5.75 9.98
CA GLN A 173 -7.18 -4.42 9.90
C GLN A 173 -6.83 -3.55 11.14
N TYR A 174 -6.70 -2.24 10.91
CA TYR A 174 -6.75 -1.15 11.88
C TYR A 174 -8.19 -0.61 12.08
N PRO A 175 -8.59 -0.21 13.30
CA PRO A 175 -9.98 0.17 13.62
C PRO A 175 -10.34 1.62 13.23
N TYR A 176 -10.09 2.02 11.99
CA TYR A 176 -10.40 3.37 11.50
C TYR A 176 -10.97 3.34 10.06
N PRO A 177 -12.02 4.12 9.75
CA PRO A 177 -12.61 4.18 8.41
C PRO A 177 -11.85 5.13 7.47
N ALA A 178 -10.52 5.22 7.63
CA ALA A 178 -9.66 6.02 6.79
C ALA A 178 -8.30 5.33 6.61
N SER A 179 -7.78 5.38 5.39
CA SER A 179 -6.45 4.86 5.05
C SER A 179 -5.41 5.98 5.07
N SER A 180 -4.12 5.63 5.10
CA SER A 180 -3.03 6.61 4.99
C SER A 180 -1.94 6.08 4.07
N THR A 181 -1.49 6.89 3.12
CA THR A 181 -0.38 6.57 2.19
C THR A 181 0.05 7.83 1.42
N SER A 182 1.00 7.72 0.50
CA SER A 182 1.47 8.87 -0.29
C SER A 182 0.39 9.44 -1.22
N ILE A 183 0.34 10.77 -1.34
CA ILE A 183 -0.56 11.46 -2.28
C ILE A 183 -0.31 11.02 -3.73
N ALA A 184 0.95 10.78 -4.09
CA ALA A 184 1.32 10.36 -5.44
C ALA A 184 0.71 8.99 -5.78
N ALA A 185 0.88 7.99 -4.92
CA ALA A 185 0.34 6.65 -5.16
C ALA A 185 -1.20 6.64 -5.14
N ALA A 186 -1.82 7.41 -4.25
CA ALA A 186 -3.27 7.40 -4.09
C ALA A 186 -4.03 8.17 -5.17
N LEU A 187 -3.47 9.26 -5.71
CA LEU A 187 -4.22 10.22 -6.51
C LEU A 187 -3.62 10.47 -7.91
N LEU A 188 -2.54 9.77 -8.29
CA LEU A 188 -2.07 9.70 -9.68
C LEU A 188 -2.17 8.26 -10.19
N PRO A 189 -2.39 8.05 -11.50
CA PRO A 189 -2.33 6.70 -12.07
C PRO A 189 -0.91 6.15 -12.03
N ALA A 190 -0.74 4.84 -11.87
CA ALA A 190 0.57 4.19 -11.84
C ALA A 190 1.46 4.53 -13.06
N SER A 191 0.85 4.69 -14.24
CA SER A 191 1.56 5.09 -15.46
C SER A 191 2.21 6.48 -15.39
N ALA A 192 1.72 7.36 -14.50
CA ALA A 192 2.37 8.64 -14.23
C ALA A 192 3.68 8.46 -13.46
N LEU A 193 3.71 7.45 -12.57
CA LEU A 193 4.79 7.18 -11.61
C LEU A 193 5.88 6.27 -12.17
N GLU A 194 5.62 5.58 -13.29
CA GLU A 194 6.57 4.68 -13.95
C GLU A 194 7.95 5.33 -14.19
N GLY A 195 9.02 4.61 -13.88
CA GLY A 195 10.39 5.07 -14.09
C GLY A 195 10.89 6.08 -13.06
N GLY A 196 10.06 6.47 -12.09
CA GLY A 196 10.47 7.24 -10.92
C GLY A 196 10.30 8.73 -11.05
N ARG A 197 10.85 9.45 -10.06
CA ARG A 197 10.55 10.87 -9.84
C ARG A 197 10.88 11.75 -11.03
N GLN A 198 12.03 11.56 -11.68
CA GLN A 198 12.43 12.41 -12.81
C GLN A 198 11.47 12.26 -14.00
N GLN A 199 11.07 11.03 -14.30
CA GLN A 199 10.14 10.68 -15.37
C GLN A 199 8.73 11.18 -15.04
N THR A 200 8.31 11.03 -13.79
CA THR A 200 7.05 11.60 -13.29
C THR A 200 7.01 13.11 -13.51
N LEU A 201 8.05 13.84 -13.09
CA LEU A 201 8.13 15.30 -13.27
C LEU A 201 8.19 15.69 -14.75
N ALA A 202 8.83 14.90 -15.61
CA ALA A 202 8.83 15.14 -17.05
C ALA A 202 7.41 14.99 -17.64
N ARG A 203 6.66 13.94 -17.25
CA ARG A 203 5.26 13.74 -17.67
C ARG A 203 4.34 14.86 -17.17
N LEU A 204 4.56 15.39 -15.96
CA LEU A 204 3.75 16.49 -15.42
C LEU A 204 4.00 17.84 -16.14
N LYS A 205 5.15 17.99 -16.82
CA LYS A 205 5.48 19.16 -17.66
C LYS A 205 4.97 19.03 -19.10
N ASP A 206 4.80 17.80 -19.60
CA ASP A 206 4.24 17.58 -20.93
C ASP A 206 2.72 17.85 -20.93
N PRO A 207 2.20 18.77 -21.77
CA PRO A 207 0.79 19.16 -21.73
C PRO A 207 -0.18 18.00 -21.98
N ALA A 208 0.15 17.07 -22.88
CA ALA A 208 -0.73 15.97 -23.26
C ALA A 208 -0.76 14.90 -22.15
N ALA A 209 0.38 14.55 -21.59
CA ALA A 209 0.48 13.65 -20.46
C ALA A 209 -0.17 14.25 -19.20
N ARG A 210 0.10 15.52 -18.89
CA ARG A 210 -0.53 16.24 -17.76
C ARG A 210 -2.06 16.21 -17.84
N ALA A 211 -2.63 16.45 -19.03
CA ALA A 211 -4.09 16.40 -19.21
C ALA A 211 -4.67 15.01 -18.90
N LYS A 212 -3.99 13.93 -19.34
CA LYS A 212 -4.39 12.55 -19.03
C LYS A 212 -4.27 12.23 -17.54
N ILE A 213 -3.16 12.63 -16.92
CA ILE A 213 -2.89 12.44 -15.50
C ILE A 213 -3.94 13.17 -14.66
N LYS A 214 -4.27 14.42 -15.02
CA LYS A 214 -5.32 15.20 -14.38
C LYS A 214 -6.67 14.49 -14.46
N ALA A 215 -7.05 14.00 -15.64
CA ALA A 215 -8.33 13.31 -15.82
C ALA A 215 -8.42 12.04 -14.96
N ALA A 216 -7.33 11.26 -14.88
CA ALA A 216 -7.25 10.10 -14.00
C ALA A 216 -7.32 10.49 -12.51
N SER A 217 -6.61 11.54 -12.11
CA SER A 217 -6.65 12.08 -10.74
C SER A 217 -8.04 12.56 -10.34
N VAL A 218 -8.78 13.22 -11.24
CA VAL A 218 -10.19 13.58 -11.04
C VAL A 218 -11.04 12.34 -10.76
N ALA A 219 -10.87 11.26 -11.53
CA ALA A 219 -11.58 10.00 -11.30
C ALA A 219 -11.24 9.39 -9.93
N LEU A 220 -9.96 9.34 -9.54
CA LEU A 220 -9.53 8.81 -8.24
C LEU A 220 -10.11 9.61 -7.07
N ILE A 221 -10.19 10.95 -7.18
CA ILE A 221 -10.81 11.80 -6.16
C ILE A 221 -12.32 11.57 -6.12
N ARG A 222 -12.97 11.47 -7.27
CA ARG A 222 -14.43 11.34 -7.38
C ARG A 222 -14.94 9.98 -6.91
N ASP A 223 -14.31 8.91 -7.37
CA ASP A 223 -14.88 7.56 -7.30
C ASP A 223 -14.23 6.70 -6.20
N GLU A 224 -12.98 7.00 -5.83
CA GLU A 224 -12.17 6.13 -4.97
C GLU A 224 -11.60 6.86 -3.74
N ARG A 225 -10.29 7.14 -3.71
CA ARG A 225 -9.53 7.62 -2.54
C ARG A 225 -10.01 8.99 -2.03
N GLY A 226 -10.63 9.82 -2.88
CA GLY A 226 -11.25 11.07 -2.44
C GLY A 226 -12.71 10.95 -1.99
N GLY A 227 -13.35 9.78 -2.14
CA GLY A 227 -14.73 9.56 -1.70
C GLY A 227 -15.75 10.58 -2.23
N GLY A 228 -15.48 11.17 -3.40
CA GLY A 228 -16.33 12.18 -4.05
C GLY A 228 -16.01 13.63 -3.72
N ASP A 229 -15.07 13.90 -2.80
CA ASP A 229 -14.84 15.27 -2.30
C ASP A 229 -13.37 15.49 -1.87
N PRO A 230 -12.68 16.54 -2.37
CA PRO A 230 -11.31 16.83 -1.95
C PRO A 230 -11.15 17.13 -0.46
N ARG A 231 -12.23 17.39 0.29
CA ARG A 231 -12.20 17.49 1.76
C ARG A 231 -11.88 16.17 2.46
N ASN A 232 -12.14 15.03 1.80
CA ASN A 232 -11.85 13.71 2.36
C ASN A 232 -10.38 13.30 2.23
N VAL A 233 -9.56 14.14 1.59
CA VAL A 233 -8.11 13.94 1.50
C VAL A 233 -7.46 14.95 2.44
N GLN A 234 -6.89 14.48 3.55
CA GLN A 234 -6.13 15.29 4.48
C GLN A 234 -4.63 15.07 4.28
N LEU A 235 -3.83 16.13 4.32
CA LEU A 235 -2.37 16.03 4.26
C LEU A 235 -1.84 15.71 5.66
N ALA A 236 -1.24 14.53 5.82
CA ALA A 236 -0.67 14.11 7.08
C ALA A 236 0.69 14.77 7.35
N SER A 237 1.55 14.79 6.34
CA SER A 237 2.87 15.41 6.40
C SER A 237 3.36 15.78 5.00
N CYS A 238 4.07 16.91 4.89
CA CYS A 238 4.64 17.38 3.63
C CYS A 238 6.07 17.87 3.89
N GLY A 239 7.06 17.23 3.29
CA GLY A 239 8.48 17.56 3.53
C GLY A 239 8.87 18.97 3.04
N PHE A 240 8.22 19.45 1.99
CA PHE A 240 8.49 20.76 1.40
C PHE A 240 7.78 21.92 2.11
N ASP A 241 6.72 21.65 2.88
CA ASP A 241 5.97 22.66 3.64
C ASP A 241 5.21 22.01 4.81
N ALA A 242 5.80 22.09 6.01
CA ALA A 242 5.20 21.53 7.22
C ALA A 242 3.87 22.21 7.63
N SER A 243 3.59 23.43 7.14
CA SER A 243 2.34 24.14 7.44
C SER A 243 1.12 23.52 6.77
N LEU A 244 1.32 22.58 5.84
CA LEU A 244 0.25 21.86 5.17
C LEU A 244 -0.32 20.70 5.99
N ALA A 245 0.39 20.23 7.01
CA ALA A 245 -0.08 19.14 7.86
C ALA A 245 -1.43 19.48 8.52
N GLY A 246 -2.38 18.54 8.42
CA GLY A 246 -3.75 18.67 8.92
C GLY A 246 -4.74 19.36 7.97
N LYS A 247 -4.26 20.07 6.94
CA LYS A 247 -5.13 20.71 5.94
C LYS A 247 -5.69 19.67 4.98
N THR A 248 -6.90 19.91 4.47
CA THR A 248 -7.47 19.09 3.40
C THR A 248 -6.95 19.51 2.04
N LEU A 249 -7.04 18.64 1.03
CA LEU A 249 -6.73 18.98 -0.36
C LEU A 249 -7.57 20.17 -0.81
N ALA A 250 -8.83 20.26 -0.38
CA ALA A 250 -9.69 21.42 -0.64
C ALA A 250 -9.14 22.72 -0.04
N ASP A 251 -8.58 22.68 1.18
CA ASP A 251 -7.98 23.86 1.82
C ASP A 251 -6.72 24.31 1.09
N VAL A 252 -5.89 23.36 0.65
CA VAL A 252 -4.69 23.67 -0.14
C VAL A 252 -5.09 24.22 -1.52
N THR A 253 -6.13 23.69 -2.15
CA THR A 253 -6.66 24.24 -3.41
C THR A 253 -7.11 25.70 -3.23
N ARG A 254 -7.82 26.02 -2.14
CA ARG A 254 -8.20 27.41 -1.82
C ARG A 254 -6.99 28.30 -1.54
N GLN A 255 -5.99 27.81 -0.81
CA GLN A 255 -4.75 28.55 -0.53
C GLN A 255 -3.97 28.87 -1.81
N ARG A 256 -4.13 28.04 -2.85
CA ARG A 256 -3.60 28.29 -4.19
C ARG A 256 -4.48 29.24 -5.02
N GLY A 257 -5.51 29.86 -4.44
CA GLY A 257 -6.41 30.81 -5.10
C GLY A 257 -7.40 30.16 -6.06
N LEU A 258 -7.68 28.86 -5.90
CA LEU A 258 -8.58 28.10 -6.76
C LEU A 258 -9.82 27.64 -5.98
N GLU A 259 -10.98 27.66 -6.63
CA GLU A 259 -12.16 26.98 -6.10
C GLU A 259 -11.91 25.47 -6.03
N PRO A 260 -12.30 24.77 -4.95
CA PRO A 260 -11.98 23.37 -4.72
C PRO A 260 -12.89 22.42 -5.50
N THR A 261 -12.99 22.60 -6.82
CA THR A 261 -13.61 21.62 -7.72
C THR A 261 -12.69 20.39 -7.86
N LEU A 262 -13.21 19.28 -8.40
CA LEU A 262 -12.42 18.08 -8.63
C LEU A 262 -11.23 18.35 -9.56
N GLU A 263 -11.44 19.15 -10.60
CA GLU A 263 -10.41 19.51 -11.58
C GLU A 263 -9.29 20.33 -10.94
N ASN A 264 -9.63 21.29 -10.09
CA ASN A 264 -8.65 22.13 -9.40
C ASN A 264 -7.95 21.38 -8.26
N ALA A 265 -8.64 20.43 -7.62
CA ALA A 265 -8.05 19.52 -6.66
C ALA A 265 -7.06 18.55 -7.32
N ALA A 266 -7.36 18.05 -8.53
CA ALA A 266 -6.41 17.28 -9.34
C ALA A 266 -5.19 18.11 -9.76
N GLU A 267 -5.36 19.38 -10.14
CA GLU A 267 -4.23 20.30 -10.37
C GLU A 267 -3.38 20.51 -9.11
N THR A 268 -4.05 20.62 -7.96
CA THR A 268 -3.37 20.77 -6.66
C THR A 268 -2.60 19.51 -6.28
N THR A 269 -3.16 18.34 -6.57
CA THR A 269 -2.50 17.04 -6.40
C THR A 269 -1.21 16.96 -7.22
N MET A 270 -1.28 17.30 -8.52
CA MET A 270 -0.09 17.32 -9.38
C MET A 270 0.96 18.33 -8.87
N TRP A 271 0.52 19.51 -8.43
CA TRP A 271 1.41 20.49 -7.81
C TRP A 271 2.10 19.96 -6.54
N ILE A 272 1.38 19.28 -5.65
CA ILE A 272 1.97 18.63 -4.45
C ILE A 272 3.07 17.65 -4.87
N VAL A 273 2.83 16.83 -5.89
CA VAL A 273 3.82 15.85 -6.39
C VAL A 273 5.05 16.55 -6.97
N GLU A 274 4.86 17.66 -7.70
CA GLU A 274 5.95 18.49 -8.21
C GLU A 274 6.85 19.01 -7.08
N GLN A 275 6.26 19.48 -5.97
CA GLN A 275 7.00 20.04 -4.83
C GLN A 275 7.77 18.99 -4.00
N GLY A 276 7.50 17.70 -4.18
CA GLY A 276 8.16 16.63 -3.43
C GLY A 276 7.20 15.61 -2.82
N GLY A 277 5.89 15.84 -2.92
CA GLY A 277 4.87 14.95 -2.40
C GLY A 277 4.56 15.17 -0.91
N CYS A 278 3.50 14.50 -0.47
CA CYS A 278 3.04 14.47 0.91
C CYS A 278 2.53 13.07 1.24
N GLN A 279 2.50 12.72 2.53
CA GLN A 279 1.63 11.67 3.05
C GLN A 279 0.22 12.23 3.20
N GLY A 280 -0.77 11.39 2.92
CA GLY A 280 -2.18 11.73 2.96
C GLY A 280 -3.01 10.72 3.74
N ILE A 281 -4.09 11.20 4.33
CA ILE A 281 -5.16 10.41 4.95
C ILE A 281 -6.39 10.50 4.05
N PHE A 282 -7.00 9.35 3.75
CA PHE A 282 -8.07 9.21 2.78
C PHE A 282 -9.33 8.67 3.46
N HIS A 283 -10.31 9.55 3.66
CA HIS A 283 -11.60 9.25 4.28
C HIS A 283 -12.59 8.72 3.23
N ALA A 284 -12.39 7.48 2.80
CA ALA A 284 -13.15 6.86 1.71
C ALA A 284 -13.66 5.44 2.03
N MET A 285 -13.63 5.03 3.29
CA MET A 285 -14.13 3.73 3.77
C MET A 285 -15.43 3.92 4.58
N SER A 286 -16.19 2.85 4.75
CA SER A 286 -17.42 2.81 5.56
C SER A 286 -17.15 2.16 6.92
N ASP A 287 -17.81 2.68 7.97
CA ASP A 287 -17.76 2.08 9.31
C ASP A 287 -18.40 0.68 9.33
N GLU A 288 -19.45 0.45 8.54
CA GLU A 288 -20.12 -0.85 8.44
C GLU A 288 -19.22 -1.93 7.82
N ASP A 289 -18.45 -1.58 6.78
CA ASP A 289 -17.46 -2.49 6.21
C ASP A 289 -16.31 -2.75 7.19
N LEU A 290 -15.83 -1.71 7.87
CA LEU A 290 -14.80 -1.82 8.89
C LEU A 290 -15.22 -2.78 10.03
N GLU A 291 -16.42 -2.59 10.57
CA GLU A 291 -16.96 -3.42 11.66
C GLU A 291 -17.13 -4.87 11.22
N ARG A 292 -17.60 -5.09 9.99
CA ARG A 292 -17.74 -6.44 9.42
C ARG A 292 -16.40 -7.15 9.28
N ILE A 293 -15.40 -6.45 8.75
CA ILE A 293 -14.05 -6.99 8.55
C ILE A 293 -13.38 -7.29 9.90
N ILE A 294 -13.43 -6.37 10.86
CA ILE A 294 -12.81 -6.57 12.18
C ILE A 294 -13.43 -7.73 12.95
N ARG A 295 -14.74 -7.98 12.80
CA ARG A 295 -15.41 -9.11 13.46
C ARG A 295 -15.14 -10.47 12.82
N HIS A 296 -14.56 -10.51 11.63
CA HIS A 296 -14.36 -11.76 10.92
C HIS A 296 -13.31 -12.64 11.63
N PRO A 297 -13.54 -13.96 11.82
CA PRO A 297 -12.65 -14.82 12.61
C PRO A 297 -11.22 -14.95 12.08
N ALA A 298 -11.00 -14.66 10.80
CA ALA A 298 -9.68 -14.67 10.18
C ALA A 298 -8.93 -13.33 10.28
N THR A 299 -9.52 -12.33 10.96
CA THR A 299 -8.96 -10.98 11.06
C THR A 299 -8.05 -10.83 12.27
N MET A 300 -6.83 -10.36 12.03
CA MET A 300 -5.92 -9.86 13.04
C MET A 300 -6.00 -8.34 13.13
N ILE A 301 -5.57 -7.80 14.28
CA ILE A 301 -5.43 -6.34 14.45
C ILE A 301 -3.98 -5.96 14.14
N ALA A 302 -3.79 -5.18 13.08
CA ALA A 302 -2.51 -4.57 12.73
C ALA A 302 -2.68 -3.05 12.69
N SER A 303 -1.66 -2.32 13.13
CA SER A 303 -1.79 -0.86 13.22
C SER A 303 -1.72 -0.17 11.86
N ASP A 304 -0.95 -0.72 10.91
CA ASP A 304 -0.49 -0.03 9.69
C ASP A 304 0.07 1.38 9.99
N GLY A 305 0.51 1.60 11.23
CA GLY A 305 0.97 2.88 11.70
C GLY A 305 2.40 3.12 11.24
N GLU A 306 2.67 4.32 10.75
CA GLU A 306 4.03 4.84 10.75
C GLU A 306 4.54 4.96 12.19
N VAL A 307 5.84 5.22 12.36
CA VAL A 307 6.47 5.54 13.66
C VAL A 307 6.68 7.06 13.76
N PRO A 308 5.62 7.86 14.00
CA PRO A 308 5.73 9.31 14.04
C PRO A 308 6.41 9.79 15.32
N ILE A 309 7.00 10.99 15.25
CA ILE A 309 7.42 11.73 16.43
C ILE A 309 6.20 12.46 16.99
N TYR A 310 5.86 12.20 18.25
CA TYR A 310 4.73 12.84 18.91
C TYR A 310 4.82 14.37 18.82
N GLY A 311 3.68 15.02 18.52
CA GLY A 311 3.59 16.48 18.35
C GLY A 311 4.19 17.01 17.05
N ARG A 312 4.67 16.16 16.14
CA ARG A 312 5.09 16.55 14.79
C ARG A 312 4.09 16.09 13.74
N ALA A 313 3.83 16.96 12.76
CA ALA A 313 2.90 16.74 11.65
C ALA A 313 1.48 16.38 12.14
N ASN A 314 0.67 15.73 11.29
CA ASN A 314 -0.68 15.28 11.61
C ASN A 314 -0.89 13.85 11.07
N PRO A 315 -0.15 12.85 11.59
CA PRO A 315 -0.23 11.48 11.08
C PRO A 315 -1.56 10.82 11.43
N HIS A 316 -1.88 9.74 10.72
CA HIS A 316 -3.09 8.98 10.99
C HIS A 316 -3.10 8.45 12.44
N PRO A 317 -4.23 8.55 13.18
CA PRO A 317 -4.29 8.17 14.60
C PRO A 317 -3.99 6.69 14.88
N ARG A 318 -4.06 5.83 13.85
CA ARG A 318 -3.67 4.41 13.91
C ARG A 318 -2.24 4.18 14.44
N SER A 319 -1.32 5.13 14.21
CA SER A 319 0.04 5.07 14.76
C SER A 319 0.11 5.14 16.29
N TYR A 320 -0.91 5.70 16.96
CA TYR A 320 -0.90 5.87 18.42
C TYR A 320 -1.90 4.94 19.12
N GLY A 321 -3.03 4.65 18.49
CA GLY A 321 -4.22 4.19 19.22
C GLY A 321 -4.82 2.87 18.75
N THR A 322 -4.29 2.19 17.72
CA THR A 322 -4.98 1.02 17.11
C THR A 322 -5.40 -0.02 18.15
N PHE A 323 -4.47 -0.58 18.92
CA PHE A 323 -4.81 -1.63 19.89
C PHE A 323 -5.71 -1.12 21.03
N ALA A 324 -5.48 0.11 21.51
CA ALA A 324 -6.28 0.71 22.57
C ALA A 324 -7.71 1.04 22.12
N ARG A 325 -7.94 1.25 20.82
CA ARG A 325 -9.26 1.51 20.24
C ARG A 325 -10.09 0.24 20.03
N VAL A 326 -9.43 -0.93 19.92
CA VAL A 326 -10.11 -2.23 19.83
C VAL A 326 -10.60 -2.70 21.20
N LEU A 327 -9.82 -2.47 22.25
CA LEU A 327 -10.15 -2.82 23.65
C LEU A 327 -11.27 -1.93 24.21
#